data_AF-A0A922N8K1-F1
#
_entry.id   AF-A0A922N8K1-F1
#
_cell.length_a   1.000
_cell.length_b   1.000
_cell.length_c   1.000
_cell.angle_alpha   90.00
_cell.angle_beta   90.00
_cell.angle_gamma   90.00
#
_symmetry.space_group_name_H-M   'P 1'
#
loop_
_entity.id
_entity.type
_entity.pdbx_description
1 polymer ?
#
loop_
_entity_poly.entity_id
_entity_poly.type
_entity_poly.pdbx_seq_one_letter_code
_entity_poly.pdbx_strand_id
1 'polypeptide(L)'
;MPDFIRLPSVHLRTYTVFIKRKKYIIPTNAGENNDELAAVLKAQHKLDWKDDVGTKLFWRLVVLHNPGTDQNQLTTVWVFHHTISDGTSANSNAKKQREEVQLQRQVKLEEKRVERQRLKEIRELERAEKAAERARKVEAQHQKKATQQAQQRKRKASRAPSSKNKRQKRAMEDRARDRVASPPSPPPPKTTSRGRNVNLPQKFR
;
A
#
# COMPACT_ATOMS: atom_id res chain seq x y z
N MET A 1 -29.69 -41.84 0.55
CA MET A 1 -29.36 -41.13 1.81
C MET A 1 -27.87 -41.29 2.01
N PRO A 2 -27.07 -40.22 2.18
CA PRO A 2 -25.65 -40.38 2.45
C PRO A 2 -25.48 -40.79 3.92
N ASP A 3 -24.98 -41.99 4.15
CA ASP A 3 -24.73 -42.54 5.48
C ASP A 3 -23.52 -41.83 6.10
N PHE A 4 -23.78 -40.81 6.92
CA PHE A 4 -22.74 -40.19 7.73
C PHE A 4 -22.41 -41.11 8.90
N ILE A 5 -21.30 -41.86 8.77
CA ILE A 5 -20.74 -42.65 9.86
C ILE A 5 -20.31 -41.70 10.97
N ARG A 6 -21.04 -41.71 12.09
CA ARG A 6 -20.70 -40.93 13.28
C ARG A 6 -19.59 -41.65 14.02
N LEU A 7 -18.37 -41.10 13.96
CA LEU A 7 -17.24 -41.64 14.71
C LEU A 7 -17.54 -41.59 16.22
N PRO A 8 -17.15 -42.62 17.00
CA PRO A 8 -17.22 -42.57 18.45
C PRO A 8 -16.41 -41.39 18.98
N SER A 9 -16.82 -40.83 20.12
CA SER A 9 -16.18 -39.64 20.72
C SER A 9 -14.67 -39.86 20.88
N VAL A 10 -13.87 -39.14 20.10
CA VAL A 10 -12.42 -39.25 20.12
C VAL A 10 -11.85 -38.29 21.17
N HIS A 11 -11.13 -38.82 22.16
CA HIS A 11 -10.34 -38.01 23.07
C HIS A 11 -9.01 -37.61 22.44
N LEU A 12 -8.95 -36.42 21.84
CA LEU A 12 -7.75 -35.89 21.17
C LEU A 12 -6.52 -35.81 22.08
N ARG A 13 -6.71 -35.62 23.38
CA ARG A 13 -5.62 -35.55 24.38
C ARG A 13 -4.81 -36.85 24.49
N THR A 14 -5.40 -37.98 24.10
CA THR A 14 -4.74 -39.29 24.11
C THR A 14 -3.81 -39.47 22.90
N TYR A 15 -4.04 -38.73 21.81
CA TYR A 15 -3.33 -38.88 20.53
C TYR A 15 -2.40 -37.70 20.22
N THR A 16 -2.45 -36.64 21.03
CA THR A 16 -1.56 -35.48 20.92
C THR A 16 -0.46 -35.55 21.98
N VAL A 17 0.79 -35.50 21.54
CA VAL A 17 1.95 -35.47 22.43
C VAL A 17 2.63 -34.11 22.30
N PHE A 18 2.74 -33.41 23.42
CA PHE A 18 3.41 -32.12 23.51
C PHE A 18 4.83 -32.30 24.05
N ILE A 19 5.82 -31.93 23.24
CA ILE A 19 7.23 -32.05 23.61
C ILE A 19 7.86 -30.66 23.61
N LYS A 20 8.48 -30.27 24.73
CA LYS A 20 9.31 -29.08 24.79
C LYS A 20 10.70 -29.44 24.30
N ARG A 21 11.18 -28.75 23.26
CA ARG A 21 12.52 -28.96 22.71
C ARG A 21 13.56 -28.38 23.65
N LYS A 22 14.75 -29.00 23.67
CA LYS A 22 15.86 -28.52 24.50
C LYS A 22 16.62 -27.42 23.78
N LYS A 23 16.77 -27.56 22.46
CA LYS A 23 17.44 -26.60 21.59
C LYS A 23 16.44 -25.80 20.74
N TYR A 24 16.65 -24.50 20.66
CA TYR A 24 15.95 -23.63 19.72
C TYR A 24 16.50 -23.89 18.31
N ILE A 25 15.64 -24.39 17.41
CA ILE A 25 15.99 -24.62 16.01
C ILE A 25 14.82 -24.10 15.16
N ILE A 26 15.12 -23.10 14.33
CA ILE A 26 14.29 -22.71 13.20
C ILE A 26 14.95 -23.33 11.97
N PRO A 27 14.34 -24.34 11.32
CA PRO A 27 14.86 -24.83 10.05
C PRO A 27 14.79 -23.69 9.05
N THR A 28 15.94 -23.09 8.73
CA THR A 28 16.03 -21.99 7.75
C THR A 28 16.03 -22.59 6.34
N ASN A 29 16.59 -23.79 6.19
CA ASN A 29 16.60 -24.55 4.95
C ASN A 29 15.99 -25.95 5.12
N ALA A 30 15.38 -26.47 4.05
CA ALA A 30 14.91 -27.85 3.99
C ALA A 30 16.10 -28.81 4.02
N GLY A 31 16.22 -29.63 5.07
CA GLY A 31 17.30 -30.61 5.24
C GLY A 31 18.27 -30.33 6.39
N GLU A 32 18.04 -29.30 7.20
CA GLU A 32 18.82 -29.12 8.44
C GLU A 32 18.59 -30.30 9.41
N ASN A 33 19.70 -30.96 9.78
CA ASN A 33 19.68 -32.12 10.67
C ASN A 33 19.19 -31.72 12.06
N ASN A 34 18.09 -32.33 12.48
CA ASN A 34 17.44 -32.07 13.75
C ASN A 34 17.43 -33.35 14.58
N ASP A 35 18.52 -33.58 15.32
CA ASP A 35 18.74 -34.81 16.07
C ASP A 35 17.66 -35.05 17.13
N GLU A 36 17.16 -33.99 17.77
CA GLU A 36 16.05 -34.07 18.74
C GLU A 36 14.77 -34.57 18.06
N LEU A 37 14.44 -34.05 16.87
CA LEU A 37 13.29 -34.49 16.10
C LEU A 37 13.47 -35.93 15.59
N ALA A 38 14.66 -36.28 15.12
CA ALA A 38 14.98 -37.64 14.67
C ALA A 38 14.84 -38.66 15.81
N ALA A 39 15.30 -38.32 17.02
CA ALA A 39 15.14 -39.15 18.21
C ALA A 39 13.66 -39.33 18.59
N VAL A 40 12.88 -38.25 18.55
CA VAL A 40 11.43 -38.29 18.79
C VAL A 40 10.72 -39.15 17.75
N LEU A 41 11.02 -38.97 16.47
CA LEU A 41 10.46 -39.77 15.38
C LEU A 41 10.80 -41.25 15.54
N LYS A 42 12.06 -41.58 15.88
CA LYS A 42 12.51 -42.95 16.12
C LYS A 42 11.81 -43.58 17.32
N ALA A 43 11.58 -42.81 18.39
CA ALA A 43 10.82 -43.28 19.56
C ALA A 43 9.35 -43.52 19.20
N GLN A 44 8.73 -42.63 18.42
CA GLN A 44 7.34 -42.76 18.00
C GLN A 44 7.14 -43.91 17.00
N HIS A 45 8.10 -44.17 16.13
CA HIS A 45 8.08 -45.31 15.19
C HIS A 45 8.25 -46.66 15.91
N LYS A 46 8.88 -46.68 17.09
CA LYS A 46 9.06 -47.90 17.90
C LYS A 46 7.85 -48.24 18.76
N LEU A 47 6.89 -47.34 18.91
CA LEU A 47 5.68 -47.60 19.67
C LEU A 47 4.76 -48.46 18.82
N ASP A 48 4.52 -49.69 19.26
CA ASP A 48 3.59 -50.57 18.58
C ASP A 48 2.17 -50.00 18.61
N TRP A 49 1.44 -50.22 17.51
CA TRP A 49 0.02 -49.87 17.37
C TRP A 49 -0.90 -51.02 17.83
N LYS A 50 -0.31 -52.11 18.33
CA LYS A 50 -0.99 -53.38 18.60
C LYS A 50 -1.72 -53.44 19.95
N ASP A 51 -1.51 -52.47 20.82
CA ASP A 51 -2.00 -52.57 22.20
C ASP A 51 -3.53 -52.44 22.34
N ASP A 52 -4.26 -51.90 21.35
CA ASP A 52 -5.73 -51.80 21.38
C ASP A 52 -6.35 -51.73 19.97
N VAL A 53 -6.34 -52.85 19.25
CA VAL A 53 -6.97 -52.97 17.93
C VAL A 53 -8.48 -52.76 18.06
N GLY A 54 -8.98 -51.60 17.61
CA GLY A 54 -10.42 -51.26 17.59
C GLY A 54 -10.81 -50.03 18.40
N THR A 55 -9.99 -49.61 19.37
CA THR A 55 -10.30 -48.46 20.26
C THR A 55 -9.43 -47.24 19.98
N LYS A 56 -8.23 -47.44 19.42
CA LYS A 56 -7.25 -46.38 19.15
C LYS A 56 -7.16 -46.00 17.68
N LEU A 57 -7.15 -44.69 17.41
CA LEU A 57 -6.95 -44.15 16.07
C LEU A 57 -5.51 -44.43 15.60
N PHE A 58 -5.35 -44.83 14.33
CA PHE A 58 -4.03 -45.14 13.76
C PHE A 58 -3.25 -43.90 13.29
N TRP A 59 -3.45 -42.76 13.98
CA TRP A 59 -2.69 -41.54 13.77
C TRP A 59 -2.29 -40.92 15.11
N ARG A 60 -1.15 -40.23 15.12
CA ARG A 60 -0.64 -39.49 16.28
C ARG A 60 -0.10 -38.14 15.82
N LEU A 61 -0.37 -37.11 16.60
CA LEU A 61 0.12 -35.76 16.37
C LEU A 61 1.15 -35.42 17.45
N VAL A 62 2.39 -35.17 17.03
CA VAL A 62 3.44 -34.70 17.92
C VAL A 62 3.66 -33.22 17.67
N VAL A 63 3.45 -32.42 18.71
CA VAL A 63 3.66 -30.96 18.66
C VAL A 63 4.91 -30.64 19.46
N LEU A 64 5.94 -30.20 18.74
CA LEU A 64 7.19 -29.76 19.35
C LEU A 64 7.19 -28.23 19.50
N HIS A 65 7.38 -27.79 20.74
CA HIS A 65 7.51 -26.38 21.09
C HIS A 65 8.99 -25.99 21.16
N ASN A 66 9.35 -24.91 20.47
CA ASN A 66 10.68 -24.34 20.55
C ASN A 66 10.88 -23.64 21.91
N PRO A 67 12.05 -23.76 22.57
CA PRO A 67 12.34 -23.04 23.80
C PRO A 67 12.62 -21.56 23.48
N GLY A 68 11.80 -20.65 24.01
CA GLY A 68 11.97 -19.20 23.80
C GLY A 68 10.67 -18.43 23.99
N THR A 69 10.77 -17.09 23.99
CA THR A 69 9.65 -16.16 24.21
C THR A 69 8.62 -16.17 23.08
N ASP A 70 9.03 -16.62 21.88
CA ASP A 70 8.17 -16.69 20.71
C ASP A 70 7.41 -18.03 20.66
N GLN A 71 6.28 -18.10 21.38
CA GLN A 71 5.37 -19.25 21.33
C GLN A 71 4.68 -19.44 19.96
N ASN A 72 4.84 -18.50 19.03
CA ASN A 72 4.18 -18.53 17.72
C ASN A 72 4.80 -19.52 16.73
N GLN A 73 5.90 -20.21 17.09
CA GLN A 73 6.56 -21.16 16.20
C GLN A 73 6.56 -22.57 16.79
N LEU A 74 5.77 -23.44 16.16
CA LEU A 74 5.60 -24.84 16.54
C LEU A 74 5.93 -25.74 15.36
N THR A 75 6.59 -26.86 15.64
CA THR A 75 6.80 -27.92 14.65
C THR A 75 5.79 -29.01 14.92
N THR A 76 4.94 -29.31 13.94
CA THR A 76 3.97 -30.40 14.02
C THR A 76 4.43 -31.57 13.16
N VAL A 77 4.39 -32.76 13.74
CA VAL A 77 4.63 -34.02 13.05
C VAL A 77 3.38 -34.84 13.12
N TRP A 78 2.92 -35.26 11.96
CA TRP A 78 1.86 -36.25 11.86
C TRP A 78 2.46 -37.61 11.55
N VAL A 79 2.16 -38.58 12.41
CA VAL A 79 2.53 -39.98 12.22
C VAL A 79 1.25 -40.75 11.94
N PHE A 80 1.19 -41.39 10.79
CA PHE A 80 0.07 -42.23 10.37
C PHE A 80 0.55 -43.65 10.18
N HIS A 81 -0.30 -44.62 10.53
CA HIS A 81 -0.10 -45.99 10.10
C HIS A 81 -0.41 -46.10 8.60
N HIS A 82 0.36 -46.92 7.89
CA HIS A 82 0.25 -47.11 6.44
C HIS A 82 -1.17 -47.50 5.97
N THR A 83 -1.96 -48.17 6.82
CA THR A 83 -3.35 -48.54 6.51
C THR A 83 -4.30 -47.35 6.35
N ILE A 84 -3.93 -46.15 6.85
CA ILE A 84 -4.72 -44.92 6.67
C ILE A 84 -4.21 -44.10 5.48
N SER A 85 -2.92 -44.18 5.18
CA SER A 85 -2.31 -43.42 4.09
C SER A 85 -1.05 -44.11 3.62
N ASP A 86 -1.01 -44.40 2.33
CA ASP A 86 0.23 -44.78 1.67
C ASP A 86 1.20 -43.58 1.67
N GLY A 87 2.50 -43.84 1.64
CA GLY A 87 3.52 -42.78 1.66
C GLY A 87 3.40 -41.79 0.48
N THR A 88 2.77 -42.22 -0.60
CA THR A 88 2.46 -41.42 -1.79
C THR A 88 1.31 -40.43 -1.55
N SER A 89 0.24 -40.83 -0.86
CA SER A 89 -0.90 -39.94 -0.60
C SER A 89 -0.55 -38.82 0.39
N ALA A 90 0.23 -39.12 1.43
CA ALA A 90 0.70 -38.10 2.39
C ALA A 90 1.56 -37.02 1.70
N ASN A 91 2.49 -37.42 0.84
CA ASN A 91 3.32 -36.49 0.06
C ASN A 91 2.50 -35.68 -0.96
N SER A 92 1.49 -36.28 -1.58
CA SER A 92 0.63 -35.57 -2.54
C SER A 92 -0.18 -34.46 -1.86
N ASN A 93 -0.67 -34.70 -0.65
CA ASN A 93 -1.45 -33.71 0.11
C ASN A 93 -0.57 -32.54 0.57
N ALA A 94 0.67 -32.81 1.02
CA ALA A 94 1.62 -31.76 1.36
C ALA A 94 2.02 -30.90 0.14
N LYS A 95 2.14 -31.51 -1.04
CA LYS A 95 2.39 -30.77 -2.30
C LYS A 95 1.20 -29.88 -2.66
N LYS A 96 -0.03 -30.41 -2.62
CA LYS A 96 -1.26 -29.64 -2.87
C LYS A 96 -1.37 -28.43 -1.94
N GLN A 97 -1.12 -28.60 -0.65
CA GLN A 97 -1.16 -27.50 0.31
C GLN A 97 -0.12 -26.40 -0.01
N ARG A 98 1.07 -26.76 -0.47
CA ARG A 98 2.10 -25.78 -0.87
C ARG A 98 1.67 -25.01 -2.13
N GLU A 99 1.11 -25.70 -3.11
CA GLU A 99 0.61 -25.09 -4.35
C GLU A 99 -0.55 -24.13 -4.07
N GLU A 100 -1.51 -24.53 -3.22
CA GLU A 100 -2.61 -23.67 -2.78
C GLU A 100 -2.10 -22.39 -2.08
N VAL A 101 -1.12 -22.51 -1.18
CA VAL A 101 -0.53 -21.35 -0.50
C VAL A 101 0.18 -20.43 -1.51
N GLN A 102 0.87 -20.98 -2.51
CA GLN A 102 1.50 -20.18 -3.55
C GLN A 102 0.46 -19.46 -4.42
N LEU A 103 -0.60 -20.14 -4.82
CA LEU A 103 -1.70 -19.57 -5.59
C LEU A 103 -2.40 -18.45 -4.82
N GLN A 104 -2.73 -18.66 -3.55
CA GLN A 104 -3.30 -17.62 -2.68
C GLN A 104 -2.40 -16.39 -2.59
N ARG A 105 -1.08 -16.58 -2.50
CA ARG A 105 -0.12 -15.47 -2.49
C ARG A 105 -0.11 -14.70 -3.81
N GLN A 106 -0.21 -15.39 -4.95
CA GLN A 106 -0.28 -14.75 -6.26
C GLN A 106 -1.56 -13.94 -6.43
N VAL A 107 -2.72 -14.53 -6.12
CA VAL A 107 -4.02 -13.85 -6.17
C VAL A 107 -4.00 -12.58 -5.32
N LYS A 108 -3.51 -12.66 -4.08
CA LYS A 108 -3.40 -11.49 -3.19
C LYS A 108 -2.48 -10.39 -3.73
N LEU A 109 -1.43 -10.76 -4.47
CA LEU A 109 -0.55 -9.78 -5.12
C LEU A 109 -1.22 -9.12 -6.31
N GLU A 110 -1.97 -9.88 -7.10
CA GLU A 110 -2.72 -9.38 -8.26
C GLU A 110 -3.86 -8.46 -7.84
N GLU A 111 -4.65 -8.83 -6.84
CA GLU A 111 -5.68 -7.97 -6.24
C GLU A 111 -5.10 -6.63 -5.80
N LYS A 112 -3.95 -6.64 -5.11
CA LYS A 112 -3.24 -5.41 -4.71
C LYS A 112 -2.78 -4.57 -5.90
N ARG A 113 -2.40 -5.18 -7.02
CA ARG A 113 -2.02 -4.45 -8.24
C ARG A 113 -3.25 -3.80 -8.88
N VAL A 114 -4.34 -4.54 -8.98
CA VAL A 114 -5.61 -4.04 -9.51
C VAL A 114 -6.16 -2.91 -8.66
N GLU A 115 -6.15 -3.05 -7.33
CA GLU A 115 -6.59 -2.01 -6.40
C GLU A 115 -5.76 -0.72 -6.54
N ARG A 116 -4.42 -0.85 -6.68
CA ARG A 116 -3.54 0.30 -6.95
C ARG A 116 -3.85 0.97 -8.29
N GLN A 117 -4.14 0.20 -9.34
CA GLN A 117 -4.51 0.74 -10.65
C GLN A 117 -5.85 1.48 -10.57
N ARG A 118 -6.87 0.88 -9.97
CA ARG A 118 -8.17 1.53 -9.74
C ARG A 118 -8.04 2.84 -8.96
N LEU A 119 -7.24 2.84 -7.90
CA LEU A 119 -6.98 4.06 -7.12
C LEU A 119 -6.23 5.12 -7.94
N LYS A 120 -5.33 4.71 -8.83
CA LYS A 120 -4.61 5.61 -9.74
C LYS A 120 -5.57 6.22 -10.76
N GLU A 121 -6.42 5.41 -11.38
CA GLU A 121 -7.43 5.84 -12.35
C GLU A 121 -8.41 6.84 -11.73
N ILE A 122 -8.94 6.55 -10.54
CA ILE A 122 -9.84 7.47 -9.82
C ILE A 122 -9.15 8.83 -9.58
N ARG A 123 -7.89 8.82 -9.12
CA ARG A 123 -7.12 10.06 -8.90
C ARG A 123 -6.84 10.81 -10.20
N GLU A 124 -6.66 10.10 -11.30
CA GLU A 124 -6.42 10.70 -12.61
C GLU A 124 -7.70 11.33 -13.18
N LEU A 125 -8.82 10.62 -13.07
CA LEU A 125 -10.15 11.13 -13.43
C LEU A 125 -10.52 12.38 -12.61
N GLU A 126 -10.34 12.36 -11.29
CA GLU A 126 -10.61 13.52 -10.43
C GLU A 126 -9.74 14.73 -10.83
N ARG A 127 -8.45 14.51 -11.14
CA ARG A 127 -7.57 15.58 -11.61
C ARG A 127 -7.97 16.09 -12.98
N ALA A 128 -8.37 15.20 -13.89
CA ALA A 128 -8.80 15.56 -15.24
C ALA A 128 -10.10 16.37 -15.20
N GLU A 129 -11.07 15.96 -14.38
CA GLU A 129 -12.32 16.69 -14.17
C GLU A 129 -12.06 18.07 -13.57
N LYS A 130 -11.23 18.14 -12.52
CA LYS A 130 -10.85 19.42 -11.91
C LYS A 130 -10.11 20.34 -12.86
N ALA A 131 -9.29 19.80 -13.76
CA ALA A 131 -8.61 20.56 -14.80
C ALA A 131 -9.61 21.06 -15.86
N ALA A 132 -10.56 20.22 -16.29
CA ALA A 132 -11.62 20.58 -17.23
C ALA A 132 -12.55 21.66 -16.67
N GLU A 133 -12.91 21.58 -15.38
CA GLU A 133 -13.73 22.60 -14.72
C GLU A 133 -13.01 23.95 -14.67
N ARG A 134 -11.70 23.95 -14.36
CA ARG A 134 -10.87 25.16 -14.40
C ARG A 134 -10.79 25.74 -15.81
N ALA A 135 -10.61 24.90 -16.82
CA ALA A 135 -10.57 25.34 -18.22
C ALA A 135 -11.91 26.00 -18.63
N ARG A 136 -13.05 25.39 -18.30
CA ARG A 136 -14.39 25.96 -18.56
C ARG A 136 -14.58 27.31 -17.87
N LYS A 137 -14.13 27.46 -16.62
CA LYS A 137 -14.20 28.74 -15.88
C LYS A 137 -13.37 29.82 -16.55
N VAL A 138 -12.14 29.48 -16.97
CA VAL A 138 -11.25 30.41 -17.68
C VAL A 138 -11.86 30.83 -19.01
N GLU A 139 -12.34 29.88 -19.82
CA GLU A 139 -12.99 30.16 -21.10
C GLU A 139 -14.21 31.07 -20.94
N ALA A 140 -15.08 30.80 -19.96
CA ALA A 140 -16.23 31.64 -19.67
C ALA A 140 -15.82 33.09 -19.29
N GLN A 141 -14.72 33.27 -18.56
CA GLN A 141 -14.18 34.60 -18.27
C GLN A 141 -13.62 35.27 -19.52
N HIS A 142 -12.91 34.54 -20.38
CA HIS A 142 -12.40 35.07 -21.65
C HIS A 142 -13.53 35.50 -22.57
N GLN A 143 -14.59 34.70 -22.70
CA GLN A 143 -15.78 35.04 -23.46
C GLN A 143 -16.44 36.32 -22.92
N LYS A 144 -16.66 36.43 -21.61
CA LYS A 144 -17.21 37.65 -20.99
C LYS A 144 -16.37 38.89 -21.28
N LYS A 145 -15.03 38.79 -21.15
CA LYS A 145 -14.11 39.89 -21.47
C LYS A 145 -14.17 40.26 -22.96
N ALA A 146 -14.23 39.28 -23.86
CA ALA A 146 -14.34 39.50 -25.29
C ALA A 146 -15.66 40.20 -25.65
N THR A 147 -16.79 39.77 -25.08
CA THR A 147 -18.09 40.42 -25.29
C THR A 147 -18.09 41.87 -24.79
N GLN A 148 -17.52 42.13 -23.60
CA GLN A 148 -17.41 43.50 -23.07
C GLN A 148 -16.53 44.39 -23.95
N GLN A 149 -15.38 43.90 -24.40
CA GLN A 149 -14.49 44.65 -25.29
C GLN A 149 -15.15 44.95 -26.64
N ALA A 150 -15.90 44.00 -27.21
CA ALA A 150 -16.65 44.20 -28.45
C ALA A 150 -17.75 45.26 -28.31
N GLN A 151 -18.45 45.29 -27.17
CA GLN A 151 -19.44 46.34 -26.88
C GLN A 151 -18.80 47.72 -26.71
N GLN A 152 -17.66 47.82 -26.02
CA GLN A 152 -16.94 49.10 -25.87
C GLN A 152 -16.43 49.65 -27.21
N ARG A 153 -16.11 48.78 -28.18
CA ARG A 153 -15.72 49.17 -29.54
C ARG A 153 -16.89 49.67 -30.39
N LYS A 154 -18.14 49.36 -30.03
CA LYS A 154 -19.34 49.94 -30.65
C LYS A 154 -19.61 51.33 -30.06
N ARG A 155 -18.83 52.33 -30.45
CA ARG A 155 -19.14 53.75 -30.18
C ARG A 155 -20.38 54.14 -30.99
N LYS A 156 -21.37 54.82 -30.37
CA LYS A 156 -22.23 55.76 -31.13
C LYS A 156 -21.31 56.83 -31.73
N ALA A 157 -21.58 57.24 -32.97
CA ALA A 157 -20.82 58.27 -33.69
C ALA A 157 -20.47 59.46 -32.77
N SER A 158 -19.22 59.90 -32.82
CA SER A 158 -18.67 60.95 -31.96
C SER A 158 -19.52 62.22 -32.04
N ARG A 159 -20.14 62.59 -30.92
CA ARG A 159 -20.73 63.91 -30.76
C ARG A 159 -19.59 64.94 -30.77
N ALA A 160 -19.72 65.99 -31.57
CA ALA A 160 -18.68 66.98 -31.83
C ALA A 160 -18.13 67.62 -30.53
N PRO A 161 -16.81 67.88 -30.44
CA PRO A 161 -16.23 68.47 -29.24
C PRO A 161 -16.70 69.92 -29.04
N SER A 162 -17.24 70.21 -27.86
CA SER A 162 -17.57 71.56 -27.39
C SER A 162 -16.30 72.42 -27.27
N SER A 163 -16.32 73.62 -27.85
CA SER A 163 -15.22 74.58 -27.87
C SER A 163 -14.76 74.98 -26.45
N LYS A 164 -13.49 74.80 -26.11
CA LYS A 164 -12.89 75.25 -24.84
C LYS A 164 -12.32 76.66 -24.99
N ASN A 165 -12.79 77.57 -24.12
CA ASN A 165 -12.23 78.91 -23.96
C ASN A 165 -10.82 78.89 -23.35
N LYS A 166 -9.91 79.61 -24.00
CA LYS A 166 -8.49 79.78 -23.69
C LYS A 166 -8.32 80.64 -22.44
N ARG A 167 -7.85 80.08 -21.33
CA ARG A 167 -7.52 80.82 -20.10
C ARG A 167 -6.01 81.06 -20.01
N GLN A 168 -5.63 82.33 -19.86
CA GLN A 168 -4.26 82.84 -19.86
C GLN A 168 -3.40 82.33 -18.69
N LYS A 169 -2.12 82.11 -19.01
CA LYS A 169 -1.02 81.68 -18.14
C LYS A 169 -0.61 82.84 -17.21
N ARG A 170 -0.55 82.62 -15.90
CA ARG A 170 0.20 83.49 -14.96
C ARG A 170 1.35 82.67 -14.38
N ALA A 171 2.56 83.19 -14.53
CA ALA A 171 3.77 82.66 -13.92
C ALA A 171 3.81 83.07 -12.45
N MET A 172 4.18 82.15 -11.57
CA MET A 172 4.66 82.44 -10.22
C MET A 172 5.71 81.40 -9.86
N GLU A 173 6.81 81.88 -9.31
CA GLU A 173 8.09 81.20 -9.08
C GLU A 173 8.06 80.14 -7.97
N ASP A 174 9.10 79.31 -8.07
CA ASP A 174 9.70 78.37 -7.15
C ASP A 174 9.14 78.24 -5.72
N ARG A 175 8.73 77.00 -5.43
CA ARG A 175 9.04 76.41 -4.13
C ARG A 175 9.29 74.91 -4.28
N ALA A 176 10.55 74.55 -4.07
CA ALA A 176 11.05 73.20 -4.01
C ALA A 176 10.14 72.29 -3.15
N ARG A 177 9.74 71.16 -3.72
CA ARG A 177 9.35 69.98 -2.95
C ARG A 177 10.10 68.79 -3.53
N ASP A 178 11.10 68.36 -2.78
CA ASP A 178 11.69 67.03 -2.87
C ASP A 178 10.60 65.97 -3.03
N ARG A 179 10.50 65.41 -4.23
CA ARG A 179 9.90 64.09 -4.43
C ARG A 179 11.05 63.12 -4.61
N VAL A 180 11.48 62.56 -3.48
CA VAL A 180 12.32 61.37 -3.44
C VAL A 180 11.69 60.32 -4.37
N ALA A 181 12.45 59.92 -5.39
CA ALA A 181 12.08 58.82 -6.26
C ALA A 181 11.86 57.56 -5.40
N SER A 182 10.72 56.91 -5.58
CA SER A 182 10.45 55.62 -4.93
C SER A 182 11.55 54.64 -5.35
N PRO A 183 12.22 53.93 -4.43
CA PRO A 183 13.26 52.98 -4.78
C PRO A 183 12.67 51.85 -5.64
N PRO A 184 13.44 51.30 -6.60
CA PRO A 184 12.98 50.17 -7.42
C PRO A 184 12.65 48.97 -6.52
N SER A 185 11.54 48.29 -6.84
CA SER A 185 11.09 47.07 -6.16
C SER A 185 12.22 46.02 -6.13
N PRO A 186 12.46 45.34 -5.00
CA PRO A 186 13.48 44.30 -4.91
C PRO A 186 13.22 43.17 -5.94
N PRO A 187 14.28 42.56 -6.49
CA PRO A 187 14.13 41.44 -7.42
C PRO A 187 13.42 40.26 -6.74
N PRO A 188 12.59 39.51 -7.48
CA PRO A 188 11.87 38.37 -6.92
C PRO A 188 12.85 37.29 -6.43
N PRO A 189 12.52 36.58 -5.33
CA PRO A 189 13.38 35.54 -4.76
C PRO A 189 13.62 34.43 -5.79
N LYS A 190 14.89 34.05 -5.98
CA LYS A 190 15.28 32.94 -6.85
C LYS A 190 14.67 31.66 -6.31
N THR A 191 13.68 31.15 -7.04
CA THR A 191 12.95 29.92 -6.70
C THR A 191 13.40 28.80 -7.63
N THR A 192 13.60 27.59 -7.10
CA THR A 192 13.83 26.40 -7.94
C THR A 192 12.59 26.09 -8.78
N SER A 193 12.71 25.25 -9.81
CA SER A 193 11.56 24.77 -10.61
C SER A 193 10.47 24.09 -9.79
N ARG A 194 10.76 23.72 -8.54
CA ARG A 194 9.84 23.12 -7.56
C ARG A 194 9.32 24.10 -6.50
N GLY A 195 9.50 25.41 -6.69
CA GLY A 195 8.92 26.44 -5.83
C GLY A 195 9.57 26.60 -4.45
N ARG A 196 10.75 26.02 -4.22
CA ARG A 196 11.50 26.22 -2.97
C ARG A 196 12.38 27.46 -3.05
N ASN A 197 12.37 28.26 -1.98
CA ASN A 197 13.24 29.41 -1.83
C ASN A 197 14.69 28.95 -1.65
N VAL A 198 15.61 29.49 -2.46
CA VAL A 198 17.04 29.16 -2.38
C VAL A 198 17.78 30.34 -1.79
N ASN A 199 18.25 30.18 -0.55
CA ASN A 199 19.22 31.11 0.02
C ASN A 199 20.61 30.70 -0.49
N LEU A 200 21.17 31.49 -1.42
CA LEU A 200 22.53 31.26 -1.91
C LEU A 200 23.54 31.67 -0.80
N PRO A 201 24.44 30.78 -0.38
CA PRO A 201 25.51 31.15 0.56
C PRO A 201 26.42 32.23 -0.03
N GLN A 202 26.91 33.15 0.81
CA GLN A 202 27.71 34.33 0.38
C GLN A 202 29.00 33.97 -0.37
N LYS A 203 29.55 32.77 -0.16
CA LYS A 203 30.70 32.25 -0.91
C LYS A 203 30.44 32.01 -2.41
N PHE A 204 29.17 32.04 -2.84
CA PHE A 204 28.75 31.88 -4.24
C PHE A 204 28.08 33.14 -4.81
N ARG A 205 28.13 34.27 -4.10
CA ARG A 205 27.60 35.56 -4.56
C ARG A 205 28.65 36.30 -5.38
#